data_AF-A0A3Q2EF34-F1
#
_entry.id   AF-A0A3Q2EF34-F1
#
_cell.length_a   1.000
_cell.length_b   1.000
_cell.length_c   1.000
_cell.angle_alpha   90.00
_cell.angle_beta   90.00
_cell.angle_gamma   90.00
#
_symmetry.space_group_name_H-M   'P 1'
#
loop_
_entity.id
_entity.type
_entity.pdbx_description
1 polymer ?
#
loop_
_entity_poly.entity_id
_entity_poly.type
_entity_poly.pdbx_seq_one_letter_code
_entity_poly.pdbx_strand_id
1 'polypeptide(L)'
;TKRNSQTPVQVPFPPAVPHAGNINAICQNSHCRQRYPPSYFPRSGVSHLRRRGTAINRLESWYSLCCSSFSAEEEKLCCLQQAWKQALTRFCVEEFSTMTLAYNCCENTGEDRWRCFIGRLEKPDYSCVPGYTAPSMASEPGFTYDQSAC
;
A
#
# COMPACT_ATOMS: atom_id res chain seq x y z
N THR A 1 29.08 -3.04 -26.57
CA THR A 1 28.46 -4.14 -25.80
C THR A 1 27.10 -3.70 -25.31
N LYS A 2 26.05 -4.49 -25.58
CA LYS A 2 24.64 -4.10 -25.53
C LYS A 2 24.22 -3.60 -24.14
N ARG A 3 23.66 -2.39 -24.06
CA ARG A 3 22.90 -1.87 -22.91
C ARG A 3 21.70 -2.81 -22.74
N ASN A 4 21.76 -3.68 -21.74
CA ASN A 4 20.64 -4.54 -21.37
C ASN A 4 19.57 -3.59 -20.79
N SER A 5 18.55 -3.27 -21.57
CA SER A 5 17.42 -2.44 -21.13
C SER A 5 16.60 -3.22 -20.12
N GLN A 6 17.08 -3.29 -18.87
CA GLN A 6 16.26 -3.72 -17.75
C GLN A 6 15.14 -2.71 -17.60
N THR A 7 13.91 -3.17 -17.72
CA THR A 7 12.71 -2.39 -17.41
C THR A 7 12.88 -1.78 -16.01
N PRO A 8 12.59 -0.47 -15.83
CA PRO A 8 12.73 0.16 -14.52
C PRO A 8 11.89 -0.57 -13.47
N VAL A 9 12.46 -0.81 -12.29
CA VAL A 9 11.70 -1.32 -11.15
C VAL A 9 10.69 -0.26 -10.74
N GLN A 10 9.41 -0.58 -10.81
CA GLN A 10 8.33 0.35 -10.47
C GLN A 10 7.55 -0.18 -9.27
N VAL A 11 7.13 0.76 -8.43
CA VAL A 11 6.24 0.50 -7.31
C VAL A 11 5.16 1.59 -7.36
N PRO A 12 4.01 1.33 -8.03
CA PRO A 12 2.92 2.28 -8.12
C PRO A 12 2.47 2.70 -6.72
N PHE A 13 2.67 3.97 -6.40
CA PHE A 13 2.48 4.49 -5.05
C PHE A 13 2.12 5.99 -5.11
N PRO A 14 1.16 6.45 -4.30
CA PRO A 14 0.43 5.72 -3.27
C PRO A 14 -0.71 4.86 -3.82
N PRO A 15 -1.17 3.86 -3.07
CA PRO A 15 -2.41 3.15 -3.40
C PRO A 15 -3.62 4.10 -3.45
N ALA A 16 -4.65 3.73 -4.22
CA ALA A 16 -5.95 4.41 -4.19
C ALA A 16 -6.50 4.46 -2.75
N VAL A 17 -7.35 5.45 -2.44
CA VAL A 17 -8.00 5.50 -1.14
C VAL A 17 -9.21 4.55 -1.18
N PRO A 18 -9.49 3.76 -0.12
CA PRO A 18 -10.71 2.97 -0.06
C PRO A 18 -11.95 3.84 -0.07
N HIS A 19 -12.90 3.47 -0.93
CA HIS A 19 -14.23 4.05 -1.05
C HIS A 19 -15.22 2.96 -1.48
N ALA A 20 -16.52 3.18 -1.33
CA ALA A 20 -17.55 2.17 -1.64
C ALA A 20 -17.33 1.47 -2.99
N GLY A 21 -17.08 2.24 -4.05
CA GLY A 21 -16.83 1.72 -5.40
C GLY A 21 -15.58 0.85 -5.61
N ASN A 22 -14.64 0.74 -4.65
CA ASN A 22 -13.43 -0.09 -4.81
C ASN A 22 -13.23 -1.15 -3.72
N ILE A 23 -14.16 -1.29 -2.76
CA ILE A 23 -14.11 -2.33 -1.71
C ILE A 23 -13.97 -3.73 -2.33
N ASN A 24 -14.80 -4.00 -3.35
CA ASN A 24 -14.79 -5.29 -4.03
C ASN A 24 -13.43 -5.57 -4.67
N ALA A 25 -12.89 -4.62 -5.45
CA ALA A 25 -11.58 -4.75 -6.07
C ALA A 25 -10.46 -4.98 -5.03
N ILE A 26 -10.48 -4.26 -3.90
CA ILE A 26 -9.54 -4.47 -2.81
C ILE A 26 -9.60 -5.92 -2.30
N CYS A 27 -10.80 -6.42 -1.98
CA CYS A 27 -10.95 -7.73 -1.33
C CYS A 27 -10.78 -8.90 -2.31
N GLN A 28 -11.45 -8.87 -3.46
CA GLN A 28 -11.46 -9.99 -4.40
C GLN A 28 -10.15 -10.13 -5.17
N ASN A 29 -9.48 -9.02 -5.51
CA ASN A 29 -8.25 -9.07 -6.30
C ASN A 29 -6.98 -9.24 -5.46
N SER A 30 -7.06 -9.41 -4.14
CA SER A 30 -5.87 -9.57 -3.28
C SER A 30 -4.91 -10.67 -3.78
N HIS A 31 -5.46 -11.77 -4.32
CA HIS A 31 -4.69 -12.93 -4.80
C HIS A 31 -3.87 -12.68 -6.08
N CYS A 32 -4.14 -11.61 -6.83
CA CYS A 32 -3.53 -11.31 -8.14
C CYS A 32 -2.89 -9.91 -8.19
N ARG A 33 -2.81 -9.21 -7.05
CA ARG A 33 -2.16 -7.89 -6.94
C ARG A 33 -0.67 -8.05 -6.63
N GLN A 34 0.16 -7.26 -7.30
CA GLN A 34 1.62 -7.31 -7.15
C GLN A 34 2.05 -7.23 -5.68
N ARG A 35 2.96 -8.12 -5.26
CA ARG A 35 3.68 -8.06 -3.99
C ARG A 35 5.14 -7.69 -4.22
N TYR A 36 5.76 -7.12 -3.21
CA TYR A 36 7.12 -6.58 -3.29
C TYR A 36 8.04 -7.24 -2.26
N PRO A 37 8.35 -8.55 -2.36
CA PRO A 37 9.31 -9.20 -1.48
C PRO A 37 10.73 -8.63 -1.69
N PRO A 38 11.68 -8.87 -0.77
CA PRO A 38 13.06 -8.38 -0.92
C PRO A 38 13.75 -8.78 -2.23
N SER A 39 13.37 -9.92 -2.82
CA SER A 39 13.86 -10.44 -4.10
C SER A 39 13.36 -9.67 -5.33
N TYR A 40 12.28 -8.89 -5.20
CA TYR A 40 11.77 -8.03 -6.28
C TYR A 40 12.74 -6.89 -6.62
N PHE A 41 13.59 -6.51 -5.66
CA PHE A 41 14.43 -5.32 -5.75
C PHE A 41 15.90 -5.66 -6.01
N PRO A 42 16.61 -4.87 -6.84
CA PRO A 42 18.07 -4.86 -6.90
C PRO A 42 18.71 -4.71 -5.53
N ARG A 43 19.91 -5.27 -5.34
CA ARG A 43 20.59 -5.30 -4.03
C ARG A 43 20.85 -3.91 -3.43
N SER A 44 21.06 -2.89 -4.26
CA SER A 44 21.37 -1.52 -3.83
C SER A 44 20.69 -0.46 -4.71
N GLY A 45 20.73 0.80 -4.28
CA GLY A 45 20.27 1.96 -5.07
C GLY A 45 18.74 2.18 -5.11
N VAL A 46 17.94 1.31 -4.48
CA VAL A 46 16.47 1.31 -4.57
C VAL A 46 15.78 1.30 -3.19
N SER A 47 16.41 1.87 -2.16
CA SER A 47 15.89 1.87 -0.79
C SER A 47 14.50 2.53 -0.68
N HIS A 48 14.27 3.63 -1.38
CA HIS A 48 12.96 4.30 -1.43
C HIS A 48 11.87 3.42 -2.04
N LEU A 49 12.18 2.66 -3.10
CA LEU A 49 11.23 1.71 -3.71
C LEU A 49 10.95 0.54 -2.77
N ARG A 50 11.97 0.04 -2.06
CA ARG A 50 11.79 -1.00 -1.03
C ARG A 50 10.80 -0.56 0.04
N ARG A 51 10.92 0.67 0.56
CA ARG A 51 9.99 1.20 1.58
C ARG A 51 8.56 1.36 1.04
N ARG A 52 8.39 1.81 -0.21
CA ARG A 52 7.06 1.83 -0.86
C ARG A 52 6.47 0.42 -1.00
N GLY A 53 7.30 -0.54 -1.42
CA GLY A 53 6.88 -1.94 -1.55
C GLY A 53 6.48 -2.56 -0.22
N THR A 54 7.27 -2.30 0.84
CA THR A 54 6.94 -2.69 2.22
C THR A 54 5.61 -2.08 2.66
N ALA A 55 5.38 -0.80 2.41
CA ALA A 55 4.11 -0.14 2.74
C ALA A 55 2.92 -0.77 2.03
N ILE A 56 3.07 -1.16 0.76
CA ILE A 56 2.02 -1.87 0.01
C ILE A 56 1.79 -3.27 0.61
N ASN A 57 2.83 -4.06 0.83
CA ASN A 57 2.65 -5.41 1.39
C ASN A 57 1.96 -5.38 2.76
N ARG A 58 2.28 -4.37 3.59
CA ARG A 58 1.61 -4.11 4.87
C ARG A 58 0.14 -3.79 4.70
N LEU A 59 -0.17 -2.87 3.80
CA LEU A 59 -1.55 -2.52 3.49
C LEU A 59 -2.35 -3.74 3.01
N GLU A 60 -1.75 -4.57 2.16
CA GLU A 60 -2.36 -5.80 1.65
C GLU A 60 -2.66 -6.83 2.75
N SER A 61 -1.74 -6.99 3.70
CA SER A 61 -1.96 -7.81 4.88
C SER A 61 -3.13 -7.30 5.71
N TRP A 62 -3.20 -5.98 5.95
CA TRP A 62 -4.27 -5.38 6.77
C TRP A 62 -5.62 -5.34 6.07
N TYR A 63 -5.64 -5.17 4.74
CA TYR A 63 -6.85 -5.34 3.94
C TYR A 63 -7.38 -6.76 4.02
N SER A 64 -6.52 -7.76 4.01
CA SER A 64 -6.93 -9.17 4.14
C SER A 64 -7.62 -9.44 5.49
N LEU A 65 -7.20 -8.74 6.56
CA LEU A 65 -7.91 -8.74 7.84
C LEU A 65 -9.30 -8.11 7.69
N CYS A 66 -9.40 -6.86 7.24
CA CYS A 66 -10.68 -6.17 7.08
C CYS A 66 -11.68 -6.93 6.19
N CYS A 67 -11.20 -7.48 5.07
CA CYS A 67 -12.02 -8.21 4.12
C CYS A 67 -12.55 -9.55 4.67
N SER A 68 -11.83 -10.18 5.60
CA SER A 68 -12.24 -11.46 6.20
C SER A 68 -13.01 -11.28 7.52
N SER A 69 -12.79 -10.19 8.26
CA SER A 69 -13.44 -9.92 9.55
C SER A 69 -14.86 -9.35 9.44
N PHE A 70 -15.20 -8.64 8.36
CA PHE A 70 -16.47 -7.93 8.25
C PHE A 70 -17.28 -8.36 7.02
N SER A 71 -18.58 -8.61 7.22
CA SER A 71 -19.53 -8.86 6.13
C SER A 71 -20.19 -7.57 5.65
N ALA A 72 -20.55 -6.67 6.57
CA ALA A 72 -21.15 -5.37 6.28
C ALA A 72 -20.18 -4.45 5.53
N GLU A 73 -20.65 -3.81 4.45
CA GLU A 73 -19.79 -2.95 3.63
C GLU A 73 -19.32 -1.70 4.38
N GLU A 74 -20.15 -1.13 5.27
CA GLU A 74 -19.81 0.07 6.03
C GLU A 74 -18.65 -0.16 7.00
N GLU A 75 -18.74 -1.22 7.83
CA GLU A 75 -17.67 -1.62 8.76
C GLU A 75 -16.39 -1.98 8.00
N LYS A 76 -16.53 -2.71 6.89
CA LYS A 76 -15.42 -3.07 6.02
C LYS A 76 -14.75 -1.84 5.44
N LEU A 77 -15.52 -0.89 4.91
CA LEU A 77 -15.01 0.34 4.34
C LEU A 77 -14.24 1.14 5.39
N CYS A 78 -14.82 1.31 6.58
CA CYS A 78 -14.16 2.02 7.66
C CYS A 78 -12.83 1.35 8.05
N CYS A 79 -12.82 0.02 8.23
CA CYS A 79 -11.61 -0.74 8.50
C CYS A 79 -10.55 -0.54 7.40
N LEU A 80 -10.93 -0.62 6.13
CA LEU A 80 -10.02 -0.41 5.00
C LEU A 80 -9.44 1.01 5.00
N GLN A 81 -10.25 2.02 5.29
CA GLN A 81 -9.80 3.41 5.36
C GLN A 81 -8.83 3.64 6.53
N GLN A 82 -9.09 3.05 7.70
CA GLN A 82 -8.18 3.09 8.84
C GLN A 82 -6.86 2.39 8.50
N ALA A 83 -6.91 1.18 7.92
CA ALA A 83 -5.72 0.45 7.48
C ALA A 83 -4.88 1.27 6.48
N TRP A 84 -5.54 1.95 5.54
CA TRP A 84 -4.87 2.83 4.57
C TRP A 84 -4.15 4.00 5.25
N LYS A 85 -4.83 4.74 6.13
CA LYS A 85 -4.24 5.87 6.86
C LYS A 85 -3.08 5.41 7.76
N GLN A 86 -3.26 4.29 8.46
CA GLN A 86 -2.23 3.76 9.36
C GLN A 86 -1.01 3.23 8.60
N ALA A 87 -1.20 2.56 7.45
CA ALA A 87 -0.09 2.04 6.66
C ALA A 87 0.76 3.18 6.08
N LEU A 88 0.11 4.24 5.60
CA LEU A 88 0.78 5.45 5.13
C LEU A 88 1.42 6.26 6.27
N THR A 89 0.81 6.28 7.45
CA THR A 89 1.45 6.85 8.66
C THR A 89 2.75 6.12 8.98
N ARG A 90 2.71 4.78 8.99
CA ARG A 90 3.89 3.95 9.24
C ARG A 90 4.96 4.15 8.18
N PHE A 91 4.57 4.23 6.91
CA PHE A 91 5.48 4.56 5.81
C PHE A 91 6.16 5.92 6.03
N CYS A 92 5.43 6.95 6.46
CA CYS A 92 6.03 8.25 6.73
C CYS A 92 7.02 8.22 7.90
N VAL A 93 6.72 7.47 8.97
CA VAL A 93 7.69 7.24 10.07
C VAL A 93 8.96 6.57 9.53
N GLU A 94 8.81 5.58 8.65
CA GLU A 94 9.93 4.87 8.02
C GLU A 94 10.75 5.79 7.09
N GLU A 95 10.11 6.68 6.33
CA GLU A 95 10.78 7.66 5.47
C GLU A 95 11.65 8.62 6.28
N PHE A 96 11.11 9.17 7.38
CA PHE A 96 11.85 10.08 8.27
C PHE A 96 12.92 9.39 9.13
N SER A 97 12.89 8.05 9.22
CA SER A 97 13.92 7.27 9.93
C SER A 97 15.16 7.01 9.09
N THR A 98 15.33 7.73 7.97
CA THR A 98 16.45 7.56 7.04
C THR A 98 17.07 8.91 6.67
N MET A 99 18.30 8.90 6.16
CA MET A 99 19.00 10.11 5.70
C MET A 99 18.58 10.56 4.29
N THR A 100 17.56 9.93 3.69
CA THR A 100 17.05 10.31 2.37
C THR A 100 15.90 11.30 2.51
N LEU A 101 15.70 12.16 1.50
CA LEU A 101 14.51 13.02 1.43
C LEU A 101 13.25 12.15 1.54
N ALA A 102 12.39 12.49 2.48
CA ALA A 102 11.14 11.78 2.70
C ALA A 102 10.18 12.00 1.52
N TYR A 103 9.29 11.04 1.30
CA TYR A 103 8.19 11.20 0.37
C TYR A 103 7.40 12.46 0.71
N ASN A 104 7.28 13.41 -0.22
CA ASN A 104 6.85 14.76 0.12
C ASN A 104 5.42 14.87 0.72
N CYS A 105 4.54 13.87 0.54
CA CYS A 105 3.26 13.87 1.28
C CYS A 105 3.42 13.68 2.79
N CYS A 106 4.51 13.04 3.22
CA CYS A 106 4.84 12.82 4.62
C CYS A 106 5.22 14.11 5.37
N GLU A 107 5.62 15.15 4.65
CA GLU A 107 5.88 16.48 5.23
C GLU A 107 4.62 17.16 5.75
N ASN A 108 3.45 16.77 5.23
CA ASN A 108 2.16 17.28 5.70
C ASN A 108 1.67 16.52 6.95
N THR A 109 0.75 17.13 7.69
CA THR A 109 0.10 16.55 8.88
C THR A 109 -1.43 16.57 8.72
N GLY A 110 -2.13 15.86 9.62
CA GLY A 110 -3.59 15.83 9.65
C GLY A 110 -4.22 15.47 8.29
N GLU A 111 -5.29 16.19 7.95
CA GLU A 111 -6.02 15.99 6.69
C GLU A 111 -5.23 16.41 5.44
N ASP A 112 -4.28 17.34 5.55
CA ASP A 112 -3.47 17.77 4.39
C ASP A 112 -2.54 16.66 3.91
N ARG A 113 -2.07 15.81 4.82
CA ARG A 113 -1.37 14.57 4.46
C ARG A 113 -2.24 13.67 3.59
N TRP A 114 -3.48 13.45 3.98
CA TRP A 114 -4.39 12.59 3.24
C TRP A 114 -4.77 13.18 1.89
N ARG A 115 -5.05 14.49 1.83
CA ARG A 115 -5.28 15.20 0.56
C ARG A 115 -4.09 15.06 -0.38
N CYS A 116 -2.86 15.21 0.12
CA CYS A 116 -1.65 15.03 -0.69
C CYS A 116 -1.55 13.61 -1.25
N PHE A 117 -1.76 12.59 -0.40
CA PHE A 117 -1.75 11.21 -0.87
C PHE A 117 -2.87 10.98 -1.88
N ILE A 118 -4.09 11.46 -1.62
CA ILE A 118 -5.29 11.37 -2.48
C ILE A 118 -5.04 11.99 -3.86
N GLY A 119 -4.45 13.18 -3.94
CA GLY A 119 -4.27 13.93 -5.18
C GLY A 119 -3.17 13.45 -6.15
N ARG A 120 -2.54 12.29 -5.89
CA ARG A 120 -1.52 11.72 -6.81
C ARG A 120 -2.18 11.06 -8.03
N LEU A 121 -1.62 11.36 -9.21
CA LEU A 121 -2.22 11.02 -10.52
C LEU A 121 -2.05 9.56 -10.96
N GLU A 122 -1.17 8.78 -10.32
CA GLU A 122 -0.90 7.38 -10.71
C GLU A 122 -1.04 6.44 -9.51
N LYS A 123 -2.27 5.98 -9.29
CA LYS A 123 -2.59 5.09 -8.18
C LYS A 123 -3.12 3.76 -8.69
N PRO A 124 -2.65 2.63 -8.15
CA PRO A 124 -3.28 1.35 -8.44
C PRO A 124 -4.71 1.37 -7.93
N ASP A 125 -5.66 1.05 -8.81
CA ASP A 125 -7.11 0.91 -8.55
C ASP A 125 -7.47 -0.48 -8.00
N TYR A 126 -6.45 -1.24 -7.61
CA TYR A 126 -6.56 -2.62 -7.14
C TYR A 126 -6.97 -3.63 -8.21
N SER A 127 -6.71 -3.35 -9.50
CA SER A 127 -6.83 -4.33 -10.57
C SER A 127 -5.91 -5.54 -10.40
N CYS A 128 -6.33 -6.71 -10.89
CA CYS A 128 -5.44 -7.85 -11.04
C CYS A 128 -4.30 -7.54 -12.03
N VAL A 129 -3.14 -8.11 -11.78
CA VAL A 129 -2.06 -8.21 -12.78
C VAL A 129 -2.30 -9.49 -13.61
N PRO A 130 -2.51 -9.39 -14.94
CA PRO A 130 -2.77 -10.56 -15.78
C PRO A 130 -1.63 -11.59 -15.70
N GLY A 131 -1.99 -12.86 -15.48
CA GLY A 131 -1.02 -13.97 -15.40
C GLY A 131 -0.15 -13.99 -14.15
N TYR A 132 -0.46 -13.17 -13.14
CA TYR A 132 0.26 -13.12 -11.87
C TYR A 132 -0.59 -13.65 -10.71
N THR A 133 0.03 -14.50 -9.90
CA THR A 133 -0.51 -14.93 -8.61
C THR A 133 0.39 -14.37 -7.51
N ALA A 134 -0.20 -13.67 -6.56
CA ALA A 134 0.51 -13.11 -5.43
C ALA A 134 1.18 -14.22 -4.61
N PRO A 135 2.47 -14.11 -4.28
CA PRO A 135 3.11 -15.02 -3.36
C PRO A 135 2.48 -14.86 -1.97
N SER A 136 2.53 -15.93 -1.18
CA SER A 136 2.23 -15.84 0.25
C SER A 136 3.23 -14.90 0.91
N MET A 137 2.71 -13.87 1.56
CA MET A 137 3.48 -12.90 2.34
C MET A 137 3.16 -13.10 3.81
N ALA A 138 4.14 -12.86 4.69
CA ALA A 138 3.90 -12.88 6.12
C ALA A 138 2.86 -11.82 6.51
N SER A 139 2.01 -12.15 7.48
CA SER A 139 1.07 -11.19 8.05
C SER A 139 1.84 -10.06 8.75
N GLU A 140 1.45 -8.83 8.49
CA GLU A 140 2.06 -7.65 9.11
C GLU A 140 1.30 -7.27 10.39
N PRO A 141 1.97 -7.23 11.56
CA PRO A 141 1.32 -6.86 12.81
C PRO A 141 1.10 -5.34 12.90
N GLY A 142 0.42 -4.89 13.96
CA GLY A 142 0.34 -3.47 14.33
C GLY A 142 -0.81 -2.69 13.71
N PHE A 143 -1.83 -3.39 13.20
CA PHE A 143 -3.13 -2.81 12.85
C PHE A 143 -4.24 -3.44 13.69
N THR A 144 -5.03 -2.58 14.31
CA THR A 144 -6.22 -2.93 15.08
C THR A 144 -7.33 -2.01 14.61
N TYR A 145 -8.44 -2.58 14.18
CA TYR A 145 -9.62 -1.82 13.79
C TYR A 145 -10.27 -1.16 15.02
N ASP A 146 -10.59 0.12 14.92
CA ASP A 146 -11.31 0.88 15.93
C ASP A 146 -12.68 1.30 15.40
N GLN A 147 -13.73 0.59 15.81
CA GLN A 147 -15.10 0.89 15.39
C GLN A 147 -15.58 2.28 15.85
N SER A 148 -15.01 2.84 16.92
CA SER A 148 -15.41 4.17 17.42
C SER A 148 -14.85 5.33 16.59
N ALA A 149 -13.90 5.05 15.71
CA ALA A 149 -13.32 5.99 14.76
C ALA A 149 -13.99 5.92 13.37
N CYS A 150 -15.16 5.28 13.32
CA CYS A 150 -16.14 5.30 12.24
C CYS A 150 -17.30 6.21 12.68
#